data_AF-A0A5R9NXU7-F1
#
_entry.id   AF-A0A5R9NXU7-F1
#
_cell.length_a   1.000
_cell.length_b   1.000
_cell.length_c   1.000
_cell.angle_alpha   90.00
_cell.angle_beta   90.00
_cell.angle_gamma   90.00
#
_symmetry.space_group_name_H-M   'P 1'
#
loop_
_entity.id
_entity.type
_entity.pdbx_description
1 polymer ?
#
loop_
_entity_poly.entity_id
_entity_poly.type
_entity_poly.pdbx_seq_one_letter_code
_entity_poly.pdbx_strand_id
1 'polypeptide(L)'
;MTSEDERRPEKSSLYEQGFEFVKYRDLPTPYQMAMAWYMAVNGEAWDDIIDHDEIGMPDDVENSDDPRWHACYKAALENLLPKFVKKYGKVEFGVATWDTESLIASIAGDDTFKEDGVDIDGTRSWFKTPMQNYFTTSYPEKDRWPVIMSGFEDETFQDGWHRFHIYVANGHSDIPVIFFPEEWHRDLKAEMEAARPKI
;
A
#
# COMPACT_ATOMS: atom_id res chain seq x y z
N MET A 1 -18.86 26.46 9.67
CA MET A 1 -19.45 26.11 8.36
C MET A 1 -18.77 24.84 7.94
N THR A 2 -19.55 23.79 7.80
CA THR A 2 -19.18 22.41 7.50
C THR A 2 -18.42 22.34 6.18
N SER A 3 -17.17 21.87 6.19
CA SER A 3 -16.55 21.40 4.95
C SER A 3 -17.25 20.10 4.58
N GLU A 4 -18.16 20.18 3.62
CA GLU A 4 -18.59 19.00 2.87
C GLU A 4 -17.33 18.30 2.35
N ASP A 5 -17.33 16.98 2.41
CA ASP A 5 -16.22 16.13 2.00
C ASP A 5 -15.65 16.52 0.63
N GLU A 6 -14.51 17.21 0.63
CA GLU A 6 -13.69 17.42 -0.57
C GLU A 6 -12.92 16.14 -0.94
N ARG A 7 -13.52 14.96 -0.68
CA ARG A 7 -12.92 13.69 -1.07
C ARG A 7 -13.02 13.52 -2.58
N ARG A 8 -11.93 13.09 -3.21
CA ARG A 8 -11.91 12.88 -4.65
C ARG A 8 -12.85 11.74 -5.05
N PRO A 9 -13.77 11.96 -6.02
CA PRO A 9 -14.71 10.93 -6.44
C PRO A 9 -14.03 9.65 -6.93
N GLU A 10 -12.92 9.79 -7.66
CA GLU A 10 -12.17 8.66 -8.22
C GLU A 10 -11.61 7.77 -7.09
N LYS A 11 -11.09 8.38 -6.03
CA LYS A 11 -10.56 7.69 -4.86
C LYS A 11 -11.67 7.09 -3.99
N SER A 12 -12.75 7.83 -3.78
CA SER A 12 -13.91 7.36 -3.00
C SER A 12 -14.54 6.10 -3.62
N SER A 13 -14.63 6.06 -4.95
CA SER A 13 -15.20 4.92 -5.69
C SER A 13 -14.46 3.60 -5.49
N LEU A 14 -13.18 3.64 -5.12
CA LEU A 14 -12.40 2.44 -4.79
C LEU A 14 -13.00 1.70 -3.58
N TYR A 15 -13.41 2.44 -2.56
CA TYR A 15 -13.91 1.87 -1.31
C TYR A 15 -15.30 1.24 -1.47
N GLU A 16 -16.08 1.69 -2.47
CA GLU A 16 -17.37 1.08 -2.82
C GLU A 16 -17.24 -0.35 -3.36
N GLN A 17 -16.04 -0.74 -3.86
CA GLN A 17 -15.75 -2.13 -4.24
C GLN A 17 -15.72 -3.08 -3.04
N GLY A 18 -15.59 -2.53 -1.83
CA GLY A 18 -15.56 -3.26 -0.57
C GLY A 18 -14.15 -3.44 -0.02
N PHE A 19 -14.11 -3.59 1.30
CA PHE A 19 -12.91 -3.77 2.11
C PHE A 19 -13.31 -4.39 3.45
N GLU A 20 -12.33 -4.87 4.21
CA GLU A 20 -12.49 -5.38 5.57
C GLU A 20 -11.55 -4.67 6.53
N PHE A 21 -11.97 -4.55 7.80
CA PHE A 21 -11.08 -4.10 8.87
C PHE A 21 -10.44 -5.29 9.55
N VAL A 22 -9.11 -5.33 9.57
CA VAL A 22 -8.33 -6.44 10.09
C VAL A 22 -7.26 -5.90 11.01
N LYS A 23 -7.07 -6.56 12.16
CA LYS A 23 -6.00 -6.22 13.10
C LYS A 23 -4.66 -6.65 12.53
N TYR A 24 -3.61 -5.89 12.82
CA TYR A 24 -2.25 -6.14 12.33
C TYR A 24 -1.80 -7.59 12.53
N ARG A 25 -2.04 -8.16 13.72
CA ARG A 25 -1.68 -9.56 14.04
C ARG A 25 -2.41 -10.61 13.19
N ASP A 26 -3.56 -10.25 12.64
CA ASP A 26 -4.47 -11.11 11.88
C ASP A 26 -4.31 -10.89 10.36
N LEU A 27 -3.48 -9.94 9.94
CA LEU A 27 -3.12 -9.71 8.53
C LEU A 27 -2.28 -10.86 7.94
N PRO A 28 -2.37 -11.10 6.61
CA PRO A 28 -1.42 -11.97 5.92
C PRO A 28 0.02 -11.50 6.13
N THR A 29 0.98 -12.43 6.19
CA THR A 29 2.41 -12.10 6.37
C THR A 29 2.93 -11.06 5.39
N PRO A 30 2.62 -11.08 4.07
CA PRO A 30 3.04 -10.03 3.14
C PRO A 30 2.56 -8.62 3.53
N TYR A 31 1.35 -8.51 4.10
CA TYR A 31 0.77 -7.25 4.55
C TYR A 31 1.44 -6.78 5.85
N GLN A 32 1.69 -7.71 6.79
CA GLN A 32 2.41 -7.39 8.01
C GLN A 32 3.82 -6.86 7.71
N MET A 33 4.52 -7.51 6.77
CA MET A 33 5.83 -7.11 6.29
C MET A 33 5.81 -5.75 5.59
N ALA A 34 4.85 -5.51 4.70
CA ALA A 34 4.71 -4.21 4.03
C ALA A 34 4.49 -3.07 5.01
N MET A 35 3.62 -3.25 6.01
CA MET A 35 3.40 -2.23 7.03
C MET A 35 4.58 -2.07 7.98
N ALA A 36 5.26 -3.16 8.37
CA ALA A 36 6.46 -3.05 9.21
C ALA A 36 7.57 -2.29 8.47
N TRP A 37 7.76 -2.57 7.17
CA TRP A 37 8.68 -1.83 6.33
C TRP A 37 8.31 -0.35 6.27
N TYR A 38 7.08 -0.05 5.87
CA TYR A 38 6.63 1.32 5.74
C TYR A 38 6.76 2.10 7.06
N MET A 39 6.32 1.52 8.18
CA MET A 39 6.27 2.22 9.47
C MET A 39 7.62 2.30 10.17
N ALA A 40 8.48 1.29 10.06
CA ALA A 40 9.74 1.24 10.82
C ALA A 40 10.97 1.60 10.00
N VAL A 41 10.91 1.50 8.67
CA VAL A 41 12.05 1.78 7.79
C VAL A 41 11.85 3.09 7.02
N ASN A 42 10.69 3.31 6.42
CA ASN A 42 10.45 4.50 5.61
C ASN A 42 9.89 5.69 6.41
N GLY A 43 8.99 5.43 7.38
CA GLY A 43 8.24 6.45 8.10
C GLY A 43 8.63 6.65 9.56
N GLU A 44 9.53 5.83 10.10
CA GLU A 44 10.10 5.92 11.48
C GLU A 44 9.09 5.92 12.64
N ALA A 45 7.81 5.63 12.40
CA ALA A 45 6.77 5.61 13.42
C ALA A 45 6.81 4.34 14.31
N TRP A 46 7.33 3.23 13.79
CA TRP A 46 7.52 1.95 14.50
C TRP A 46 9.00 1.55 14.60
N ASP A 47 9.89 2.53 14.56
CA ASP A 47 11.35 2.38 14.58
C ASP A 47 11.86 1.65 15.84
N ASP A 48 11.19 1.80 16.98
CA ASP A 48 11.64 1.27 18.28
C ASP A 48 11.72 -0.26 18.38
N ILE A 49 11.20 -0.99 17.38
CA ILE A 49 11.36 -2.45 17.29
C ILE A 49 12.67 -2.83 16.58
N ILE A 50 13.19 -1.96 15.71
CA ILE A 50 14.41 -2.17 14.93
C ILE A 50 15.57 -1.51 15.65
N ASP A 51 16.64 -2.28 15.83
CA ASP A 51 17.94 -1.70 16.13
C ASP A 51 18.69 -1.55 14.82
N HIS A 52 18.77 -0.32 14.32
CA HIS A 52 19.37 0.00 13.03
C HIS A 52 20.89 -0.28 12.99
N ASP A 53 21.55 -0.36 14.15
CA ASP A 53 22.97 -0.71 14.25
C ASP A 53 23.20 -2.23 14.21
N GLU A 54 22.18 -3.04 14.50
CA GLU A 54 22.26 -4.52 14.55
C GLU A 54 21.70 -5.22 13.31
N ILE A 55 21.31 -4.49 12.26
CA ILE A 55 20.72 -5.07 11.02
C ILE A 55 21.72 -5.87 10.15
N GLY A 56 22.98 -5.97 10.57
CA GLY A 56 24.02 -6.75 9.87
C GLY A 56 24.42 -6.15 8.52
N MET A 57 24.31 -4.83 8.38
CA MET A 57 24.70 -4.11 7.16
C MET A 57 26.21 -4.25 6.93
N PRO A 58 26.66 -4.62 5.71
CA PRO A 58 28.09 -4.54 5.37
C PRO A 58 28.61 -3.11 5.44
N ASP A 59 29.84 -2.92 5.92
CA ASP A 59 30.46 -1.59 6.09
C ASP A 59 30.58 -0.78 4.78
N ASP A 60 30.53 -1.44 3.62
CA ASP A 60 30.62 -0.81 2.29
C ASP A 60 29.27 -0.40 1.70
N VAL A 61 28.16 -0.64 2.41
CA VAL A 61 26.82 -0.24 1.99
C VAL A 61 26.47 1.11 2.59
N GLU A 62 26.47 2.15 1.76
CA GLU A 62 26.31 3.54 2.22
C GLU A 62 24.87 4.03 2.23
N ASN A 63 23.97 3.47 1.41
CA ASN A 63 22.60 3.95 1.28
C ASN A 63 21.62 2.88 0.77
N SER A 64 20.35 3.28 0.69
CA SER A 64 19.23 2.42 0.26
C SER A 64 19.26 2.05 -1.23
N ASP A 65 20.08 2.66 -2.08
CA ASP A 65 20.15 2.29 -3.50
C ASP A 65 20.87 0.93 -3.70
N ASP A 66 21.65 0.47 -2.72
CA ASP A 66 22.27 -0.85 -2.78
C ASP A 66 21.22 -1.95 -2.49
N PRO A 67 21.07 -2.97 -3.36
CA PRO A 67 20.12 -4.06 -3.12
C PRO A 67 20.41 -4.86 -1.85
N ARG A 68 21.66 -4.87 -1.37
CA ARG A 68 22.04 -5.51 -0.09
C ARG A 68 21.44 -4.76 1.09
N TRP A 69 21.27 -3.45 1.00
CA TRP A 69 20.58 -2.65 2.02
C TRP A 69 19.16 -3.18 2.23
N HIS A 70 18.43 -3.34 1.12
CA HIS A 70 17.07 -3.86 1.15
C HIS A 70 17.00 -5.30 1.68
N ALA A 71 17.96 -6.15 1.30
CA ALA A 71 18.02 -7.52 1.76
C ALA A 71 18.25 -7.63 3.28
N CYS A 72 19.13 -6.80 3.85
CA CYS A 72 19.41 -6.79 5.29
C CYS A 72 18.18 -6.36 6.09
N TYR A 73 17.54 -5.25 5.71
CA TYR A 73 16.31 -4.79 6.36
C TYR A 73 15.17 -5.80 6.22
N LYS A 74 15.02 -6.42 5.05
CA LYS A 74 13.98 -7.45 4.85
C LYS A 74 14.19 -8.63 5.80
N ALA A 75 15.42 -9.14 5.90
CA ALA A 75 15.75 -10.23 6.80
C ALA A 75 15.57 -9.84 8.29
N ALA A 76 15.96 -8.63 8.66
CA ALA A 76 15.75 -8.12 10.02
C ALA A 76 14.25 -8.06 10.37
N LEU A 77 13.43 -7.51 9.47
CA LEU A 77 11.98 -7.44 9.64
C LEU A 77 11.33 -8.82 9.73
N GLU A 78 11.74 -9.79 8.89
CA GLU A 78 11.23 -11.16 8.96
C GLU A 78 11.49 -11.79 10.34
N ASN A 79 12.68 -11.56 10.92
CA ASN A 79 13.04 -12.04 12.25
C ASN A 79 12.31 -11.30 13.38
N LEU A 80 12.07 -9.99 13.21
CA LEU A 80 11.43 -9.13 14.19
C LEU A 80 9.90 -9.13 14.11
N LEU A 81 9.31 -9.73 13.07
CA LEU A 81 7.87 -9.75 12.86
C LEU A 81 7.05 -10.19 14.10
N PRO A 82 7.46 -11.22 14.87
CA PRO A 82 6.77 -11.56 16.12
C PRO A 82 6.75 -10.43 17.16
N LYS A 83 7.79 -9.59 17.21
CA LYS A 83 7.83 -8.41 18.09
C LYS A 83 6.88 -7.31 17.62
N PHE A 84 6.84 -7.04 16.31
CA PHE A 84 5.86 -6.13 15.72
C PHE A 84 4.43 -6.59 16.02
N VAL A 85 4.13 -7.87 15.80
CA VAL A 85 2.81 -8.46 16.10
C VAL A 85 2.49 -8.36 17.59
N LYS A 86 3.46 -8.58 18.48
CA LYS A 86 3.25 -8.44 19.93
C LYS A 86 2.93 -7.00 20.33
N LYS A 87 3.62 -6.00 19.77
CA LYS A 87 3.46 -4.59 20.15
C LYS A 87 2.27 -3.92 19.46
N TYR A 88 2.20 -4.03 18.13
CA TYR A 88 1.22 -3.35 17.28
C TYR A 88 0.06 -4.25 16.84
N GLY A 89 0.00 -5.48 17.31
CA GLY A 89 -1.01 -6.46 16.88
C GLY A 89 -2.47 -6.05 17.03
N LYS A 90 -2.77 -5.03 17.85
CA LYS A 90 -4.11 -4.48 18.03
C LYS A 90 -4.45 -3.33 17.07
N VAL A 91 -3.46 -2.75 16.41
CA VAL A 91 -3.66 -1.70 15.40
C VAL A 91 -4.51 -2.29 14.28
N GLU A 92 -5.51 -1.55 13.84
CA GLU A 92 -6.45 -1.98 12.82
C GLU A 92 -6.12 -1.32 11.49
N PHE A 93 -6.27 -2.09 10.42
CA PHE A 93 -6.05 -1.66 9.04
C PHE A 93 -7.26 -2.00 8.19
N GLY A 94 -7.55 -1.15 7.21
CA GLY A 94 -8.45 -1.48 6.12
C GLY A 94 -7.69 -2.28 5.08
N VAL A 95 -8.25 -3.38 4.60
CA VAL A 95 -7.66 -4.22 3.56
C VAL A 95 -8.67 -4.57 2.49
N ALA A 96 -8.21 -4.62 1.25
CA ALA A 96 -9.03 -5.07 0.13
C ALA A 96 -8.18 -5.66 -0.99
N THR A 97 -8.87 -6.04 -2.06
CA THR A 97 -8.28 -6.32 -3.36
C THR A 97 -9.13 -5.59 -4.38
N TRP A 98 -8.54 -4.59 -5.04
CA TRP A 98 -9.25 -3.75 -6.00
C TRP A 98 -8.73 -4.00 -7.40
N ASP A 99 -9.58 -3.70 -8.39
CA ASP A 99 -9.19 -3.90 -9.78
C ASP A 99 -8.14 -2.86 -10.21
N THR A 100 -7.23 -3.32 -11.08
CA THR A 100 -6.11 -2.51 -11.56
C THR A 100 -6.57 -1.24 -12.29
N GLU A 101 -7.65 -1.31 -13.06
CA GLU A 101 -8.10 -0.16 -13.87
C GLU A 101 -8.74 0.94 -13.00
N SER A 102 -9.47 0.59 -11.94
CA SER A 102 -9.98 1.57 -10.99
C SER A 102 -8.86 2.25 -10.20
N LEU A 103 -7.80 1.53 -9.85
CA LEU A 103 -6.62 2.14 -9.25
C LEU A 103 -5.92 3.10 -10.22
N ILE A 104 -5.76 2.72 -11.50
CA ILE A 104 -5.24 3.63 -12.54
C ILE A 104 -6.14 4.86 -12.70
N ALA A 105 -7.46 4.69 -12.68
CA ALA A 105 -8.41 5.79 -12.78
C ALA A 105 -8.32 6.73 -11.57
N SER A 106 -8.16 6.19 -10.36
CA SER A 106 -7.87 6.99 -9.16
C SER A 106 -6.58 7.77 -9.35
N ILE A 107 -5.48 7.13 -9.74
CA ILE A 107 -4.17 7.79 -9.93
C ILE A 107 -4.21 8.88 -11.00
N ALA A 108 -4.93 8.67 -12.11
CA ALA A 108 -5.11 9.70 -13.13
C ALA A 108 -5.82 10.95 -12.59
N GLY A 109 -6.54 10.83 -11.48
CA GLY A 109 -7.11 11.94 -10.74
C GLY A 109 -6.17 12.64 -9.77
N ASP A 110 -4.96 12.10 -9.51
CA ASP A 110 -3.99 12.67 -8.56
C ASP A 110 -3.49 14.02 -9.03
N ASP A 111 -3.22 14.93 -8.09
CA ASP A 111 -2.90 16.32 -8.40
C ASP A 111 -1.66 16.41 -9.28
N THR A 112 -0.62 15.60 -9.01
CA THR A 112 0.57 15.51 -9.86
C THR A 112 0.24 15.15 -11.31
N PHE A 113 -0.63 14.15 -11.54
CA PHE A 113 -0.99 13.71 -12.90
C PHE A 113 -1.85 14.76 -13.60
N LYS A 114 -2.77 15.40 -12.88
CA LYS A 114 -3.59 16.51 -13.39
C LYS A 114 -2.74 17.71 -13.77
N GLU A 115 -1.79 18.10 -12.92
CA GLU A 115 -0.88 19.23 -13.15
C GLU A 115 0.04 18.98 -14.34
N ASP A 116 0.52 17.75 -14.51
CA ASP A 116 1.30 17.33 -15.67
C ASP A 116 0.46 17.18 -16.96
N GLY A 117 -0.86 17.35 -16.88
CA GLY A 117 -1.78 17.22 -18.00
C GLY A 117 -1.89 15.79 -18.55
N VAL A 118 -1.61 14.79 -17.71
CA VAL A 118 -1.65 13.38 -18.08
C VAL A 118 -3.08 12.87 -17.91
N ASP A 119 -3.68 12.41 -19.01
CA ASP A 119 -5.00 11.81 -18.97
C ASP A 119 -4.96 10.33 -18.54
N ILE A 120 -6.12 9.68 -18.46
CA ILE A 120 -6.24 8.27 -18.07
C ILE A 120 -5.49 7.33 -19.03
N ASP A 121 -5.43 7.66 -20.31
CA ASP A 121 -4.75 6.82 -21.32
C ASP A 121 -3.23 6.96 -21.19
N GLY A 122 -2.73 8.17 -20.92
CA GLY A 122 -1.36 8.47 -20.58
C GLY A 122 -0.93 7.76 -19.29
N THR A 123 -1.76 7.84 -18.25
CA THR A 123 -1.53 7.17 -16.96
C THR A 123 -1.46 5.64 -17.14
N ARG A 124 -2.42 5.07 -17.88
CA ARG A 124 -2.42 3.64 -18.21
C ARG A 124 -1.18 3.22 -19.00
N SER A 125 -0.77 4.02 -19.97
CA SER A 125 0.43 3.78 -20.78
C SER A 125 1.69 3.81 -19.91
N TRP A 126 1.77 4.74 -18.98
CA TRP A 126 2.89 4.86 -18.04
C TRP A 126 3.08 3.56 -17.26
N PHE A 127 2.04 3.05 -16.59
CA PHE A 127 2.12 1.80 -15.81
C PHE A 127 2.38 0.54 -16.64
N LYS A 128 2.00 0.55 -17.92
CA LYS A 128 2.30 -0.56 -18.86
C LYS A 128 3.71 -0.46 -19.46
N THR A 129 4.40 0.66 -19.31
CA THR A 129 5.72 0.89 -19.90
C THR A 129 6.83 0.34 -19.01
N PRO A 130 7.76 -0.45 -19.57
CA PRO A 130 8.85 -0.99 -18.78
C PRO A 130 9.85 0.02 -18.19
N MET A 131 9.86 0.20 -16.86
CA MET A 131 11.02 0.76 -16.14
C MET A 131 12.16 -0.26 -16.15
N GLN A 132 13.20 -0.01 -16.94
CA GLN A 132 14.27 -0.94 -17.34
C GLN A 132 14.88 -1.87 -16.26
N ASN A 133 14.73 -1.60 -14.96
CA ASN A 133 15.36 -2.38 -13.88
C ASN A 133 14.40 -3.24 -13.03
N TYR A 134 13.07 -3.13 -13.20
CA TYR A 134 12.11 -3.77 -12.26
C TYR A 134 11.33 -4.97 -12.83
N PHE A 135 11.47 -5.27 -14.13
CA PHE A 135 10.60 -6.21 -14.88
C PHE A 135 10.99 -7.68 -14.72
N THR A 136 12.10 -7.96 -14.05
CA THR A 136 12.59 -9.33 -13.86
C THR A 136 12.06 -9.97 -12.57
N THR A 137 11.39 -9.21 -11.71
CA THR A 137 10.87 -9.71 -10.44
C THR A 137 9.46 -10.26 -10.60
N SER A 138 9.31 -11.58 -10.40
CA SER A 138 8.00 -12.23 -10.33
C SER A 138 7.45 -12.14 -8.91
N TYR A 139 6.22 -11.63 -8.78
CA TYR A 139 5.47 -11.64 -7.52
C TYR A 139 4.25 -12.56 -7.67
N PRO A 140 4.35 -13.84 -7.27
CA PRO A 140 3.18 -14.71 -7.27
C PRO A 140 2.11 -14.14 -6.32
N GLU A 141 0.83 -14.34 -6.65
CA GLU A 141 -0.30 -13.70 -5.96
C GLU A 141 -0.23 -13.79 -4.43
N LYS A 142 0.17 -14.95 -3.90
CA LYS A 142 0.29 -15.25 -2.48
C LYS A 142 1.38 -14.45 -1.74
N ASP A 143 2.37 -13.93 -2.45
CA ASP A 143 3.54 -13.26 -1.88
C ASP A 143 3.52 -11.74 -2.17
N ARG A 144 2.43 -11.22 -2.77
CA ARG A 144 2.28 -9.80 -3.10
C ARG A 144 2.12 -8.97 -1.83
N TRP A 145 2.99 -7.99 -1.68
CA TRP A 145 2.83 -6.92 -0.70
C TRP A 145 1.75 -5.95 -1.17
N PRO A 146 0.87 -5.46 -0.29
CA PRO A 146 -0.12 -4.47 -0.68
C PRO A 146 0.52 -3.14 -1.09
N VAL A 147 -0.19 -2.37 -1.92
CA VAL A 147 0.03 -0.92 -2.01
C VAL A 147 -0.62 -0.25 -0.80
N ILE A 148 -0.01 0.85 -0.33
CA ILE A 148 -0.49 1.58 0.85
C ILE A 148 -1.22 2.81 0.36
N MET A 149 -2.54 2.86 0.58
CA MET A 149 -3.35 4.00 0.19
C MET A 149 -2.99 5.21 1.03
N SER A 150 -2.98 6.39 0.42
CA SER A 150 -2.79 7.64 1.14
C SER A 150 -4.03 8.04 1.91
N GLY A 151 -3.84 8.69 3.06
CA GLY A 151 -4.90 9.39 3.79
C GLY A 151 -5.13 10.83 3.29
N PHE A 152 -4.31 11.32 2.35
CA PHE A 152 -4.46 12.64 1.75
C PHE A 152 -5.26 12.56 0.45
N GLU A 153 -5.99 13.62 0.10
CA GLU A 153 -6.86 13.61 -1.09
C GLU A 153 -6.12 13.91 -2.40
N ASP A 154 -4.96 14.54 -2.35
CA ASP A 154 -4.13 14.90 -3.51
C ASP A 154 -3.46 13.69 -4.17
N GLU A 155 -3.29 12.58 -3.45
CA GLU A 155 -2.63 11.37 -3.94
C GLU A 155 -3.40 10.06 -3.64
N THR A 156 -3.25 9.07 -4.52
CA THR A 156 -3.85 7.74 -4.34
C THR A 156 -3.00 6.87 -3.41
N PHE A 157 -1.68 6.79 -3.63
CA PHE A 157 -0.79 5.93 -2.85
C PHE A 157 0.21 6.73 -2.01
N GLN A 158 0.33 6.35 -0.75
CA GLN A 158 1.41 6.80 0.12
C GLN A 158 2.70 6.00 -0.09
N ASP A 159 2.58 4.70 -0.41
CA ASP A 159 3.69 3.80 -0.72
C ASP A 159 3.25 2.68 -1.66
N GLY A 160 4.23 2.11 -2.38
CA GLY A 160 4.02 0.95 -3.25
C GLY A 160 3.96 1.28 -4.73
N TRP A 161 4.30 2.51 -5.15
CA TRP A 161 4.34 2.92 -6.57
C TRP A 161 5.12 1.95 -7.46
N HIS A 162 6.35 1.58 -7.06
CA HIS A 162 7.15 0.59 -7.80
C HIS A 162 6.48 -0.79 -7.83
N ARG A 163 5.85 -1.22 -6.73
CA ARG A 163 5.15 -2.52 -6.66
C ARG A 163 3.95 -2.53 -7.61
N PHE A 164 3.15 -1.47 -7.59
CA PHE A 164 2.02 -1.31 -8.48
C PHE A 164 2.44 -1.37 -9.95
N HIS A 165 3.50 -0.64 -10.33
CA HIS A 165 4.07 -0.69 -11.68
C HIS A 165 4.42 -2.10 -12.11
N ILE A 166 5.08 -2.86 -11.24
CA ILE A 166 5.45 -4.27 -11.50
C ILE A 166 4.20 -5.15 -11.61
N TYR A 167 3.19 -4.94 -10.76
CA TYR A 167 1.94 -5.71 -10.81
C TYR A 167 1.19 -5.49 -12.13
N VAL A 168 1.05 -4.23 -12.56
CA VAL A 168 0.42 -3.87 -13.84
C VAL A 168 1.21 -4.47 -15.00
N ALA A 169 2.54 -4.32 -14.99
CA ALA A 169 3.43 -4.87 -15.99
C ALA A 169 3.35 -6.39 -16.13
N ASN A 170 3.22 -7.10 -15.01
CA ASN A 170 3.08 -8.56 -14.97
C ASN A 170 1.63 -9.02 -15.31
N GLY A 171 0.73 -8.09 -15.61
CA GLY A 171 -0.64 -8.38 -16.06
C GLY A 171 -1.60 -8.76 -14.94
N HIS A 172 -1.30 -8.40 -13.69
CA HIS A 172 -2.23 -8.61 -12.59
C HIS A 172 -3.44 -7.67 -12.74
N SER A 173 -4.64 -8.24 -12.69
CA SER A 173 -5.91 -7.50 -12.77
C SER A 173 -6.46 -7.09 -11.40
N ASP A 174 -5.91 -7.66 -10.35
CA ASP A 174 -6.33 -7.50 -8.97
C ASP A 174 -5.14 -7.04 -8.12
N ILE A 175 -5.31 -6.05 -7.25
CA ILE A 175 -4.21 -5.42 -6.53
C ILE A 175 -4.51 -5.45 -5.04
N PRO A 176 -3.64 -6.07 -4.22
CA PRO A 176 -3.79 -6.02 -2.78
C PRO A 176 -3.57 -4.58 -2.28
N VAL A 177 -4.49 -4.09 -1.45
CA VAL A 177 -4.40 -2.75 -0.87
C VAL A 177 -4.50 -2.80 0.65
N ILE A 178 -3.84 -1.87 1.32
CA ILE A 178 -3.95 -1.62 2.76
C ILE A 178 -4.04 -0.11 3.01
N PHE A 179 -4.81 0.29 4.01
CA PHE A 179 -4.97 1.69 4.38
C PHE A 179 -5.21 1.86 5.88
N PHE A 180 -4.98 3.07 6.38
CA PHE A 180 -5.33 3.45 7.75
C PHE A 180 -6.82 3.79 7.82
N PRO A 181 -7.62 3.07 8.65
CA PRO A 181 -9.04 3.35 8.77
C PRO A 181 -9.30 4.76 9.30
N GLU A 182 -10.31 5.40 8.73
CA GLU A 182 -10.83 6.70 9.16
C GLU A 182 -12.31 6.54 9.50
N GLU A 183 -12.92 7.55 10.13
CA GLU A 183 -14.31 7.50 10.56
C GLU A 183 -15.26 7.22 9.39
N TRP A 184 -15.10 7.94 8.27
CA TRP A 184 -15.95 7.77 7.10
C TRP A 184 -15.83 6.38 6.45
N HIS A 185 -14.66 5.73 6.53
CA HIS A 185 -14.52 4.34 6.08
C HIS A 185 -15.41 3.41 6.92
N ARG A 186 -15.54 3.68 8.22
CA ARG A 186 -16.39 2.88 9.12
C ARG A 186 -17.86 3.11 8.83
N ASP A 187 -18.23 4.35 8.56
CA ASP A 187 -19.60 4.72 8.17
C ASP A 187 -19.97 4.05 6.86
N LEU A 188 -19.12 4.16 5.83
CA LEU A 188 -19.31 3.50 4.53
C LEU A 188 -19.44 1.97 4.69
N LYS A 189 -18.58 1.35 5.52
CA LYS A 189 -18.66 -0.09 5.80
C LYS A 189 -20.02 -0.47 6.41
N ALA A 190 -20.51 0.31 7.37
CA ALA A 190 -21.80 0.08 8.00
C ALA A 190 -22.97 0.24 7.00
N GLU A 191 -22.89 1.23 6.11
CA GLU A 191 -23.87 1.42 5.02
C GLU A 191 -23.88 0.24 4.05
N MET A 192 -22.71 -0.21 3.60
CA MET A 192 -22.56 -1.37 2.70
C MET A 192 -23.14 -2.65 3.33
N GLU A 193 -22.93 -2.86 4.64
CA GLU A 193 -23.48 -3.99 5.37
C GLU A 193 -25.00 -3.89 5.55
N ALA A 194 -25.53 -2.69 5.80
CA ALA A 194 -26.98 -2.47 5.91
C ALA A 194 -27.70 -2.66 4.56
N ALA A 195 -27.04 -2.35 3.44
CA ALA A 195 -27.57 -2.49 2.10
C ALA A 195 -27.56 -3.96 1.58
N ARG A 196 -26.77 -4.84 2.19
CA ARG A 196 -26.73 -6.27 1.80
C ARG A 196 -28.05 -6.96 2.19
N PRO A 197 -28.74 -7.62 1.24
CA PRO A 197 -29.96 -8.36 1.56
C PRO A 197 -29.65 -9.47 2.57
N LYS A 198 -30.42 -9.52 3.66
CA LYS A 198 -30.35 -10.61 4.63
C LYS A 198 -30.86 -11.89 3.94
N ILE A 199 -29.95 -12.82 3.68
CA ILE A 199 -30.26 -14.17 3.18
C ILE A 199 -30.86 -15.01 4.32
#